data_AF-A0A9W7FZH5-F1
#
_entry.id   AF-A0A9W7FZH5-F1
#
_cell.length_a   1.000
_cell.length_b   1.000
_cell.length_c   1.000
_cell.angle_alpha   90.00
_cell.angle_beta   90.00
_cell.angle_gamma   90.00
#
_symmetry.space_group_name_H-M   'P 1'
#
loop_
_entity.id
_entity.type
_entity.pdbx_description
1 polymer ?
#
loop_
_entity_poly.entity_id
_entity_poly.type
_entity_poly.pdbx_seq_one_letter_code
_entity_poly.pdbx_strand_id
1 'polypeptide(L)'
;MKLLTFLFALLTLAPATAFFGVSTPTSAFSSTSLSAKHAMKKAAKGHNAYRPKKSRPSDINRKAPSYNLPKDADKPAEYTIGGK
;
A
#
# COMPACT_ATOMS: atom_id res chain seq x y z
N MET A 1 -13.08 43.39 32.18
CA MET A 1 -13.16 41.97 31.76
C MET A 1 -13.89 41.75 30.44
N LYS A 2 -14.84 42.62 30.04
CA LYS A 2 -15.63 42.50 28.79
C LYS A 2 -14.82 42.66 27.50
N LEU A 3 -13.73 43.45 27.52
CA LEU A 3 -12.86 43.66 26.35
C LEU A 3 -12.03 42.42 26.01
N LEU A 4 -11.52 41.71 27.03
CA LEU A 4 -10.71 40.51 26.88
C LEU A 4 -11.55 39.34 26.33
N THR A 5 -12.80 39.22 26.78
CA THR A 5 -13.75 38.24 26.24
C THR A 5 -14.15 38.53 24.79
N PHE A 6 -14.22 39.80 24.40
CA PHE A 6 -14.53 40.19 23.02
C PHE A 6 -13.38 39.87 22.05
N LEU A 7 -12.13 40.07 22.49
CA LEU A 7 -10.94 39.77 21.69
C LEU A 7 -10.76 38.26 21.47
N PHE A 8 -11.08 37.44 22.48
CA PHE A 8 -11.01 35.98 22.39
C PHE A 8 -12.10 35.37 21.48
N ALA A 9 -13.29 36.00 21.43
CA ALA A 9 -14.36 35.59 20.52
C ALA A 9 -14.04 35.92 19.05
N LEU A 10 -13.30 37.01 18.79
CA LEU A 10 -12.89 37.39 17.44
C LEU A 10 -11.77 36.50 16.89
N LEU A 11 -10.86 36.02 17.76
CA LEU A 11 -9.76 35.13 17.39
C LEU A 11 -10.23 33.70 17.07
N THR A 12 -11.37 33.26 17.60
CA THR A 12 -11.92 31.90 17.41
C THR A 12 -12.89 31.79 16.22
N LEU A 13 -13.41 32.91 15.69
CA LEU A 13 -14.28 32.93 14.51
C LEU A 13 -13.51 32.96 13.17
N ALA A 14 -12.26 33.43 13.17
CA ALA A 14 -11.43 33.54 11.97
C ALA A 14 -11.01 32.21 11.29
N PRO A 15 -10.75 31.09 12.00
CA PRO A 15 -10.36 29.84 11.34
C PRO A 15 -11.53 29.03 10.75
N ALA A 16 -12.79 29.40 11.01
CA ALA A 16 -13.94 28.68 10.48
C ALA A 16 -14.15 28.90 8.96
N THR A 17 -13.59 29.97 8.38
CA THR A 17 -13.71 30.26 6.94
C THR A 17 -12.66 29.56 6.07
N ALA A 18 -11.59 29.03 6.67
CA ALA A 18 -10.53 28.33 5.94
C ALA A 18 -10.96 26.95 5.39
N PHE A 19 -12.10 26.42 5.86
CA PHE A 19 -12.67 25.15 5.41
C PHE A 19 -13.90 25.30 4.49
N PHE A 20 -14.31 26.53 4.17
CA PHE A 20 -15.24 26.75 3.06
C PHE A 20 -14.44 26.66 1.76
N GLY A 21 -14.03 25.44 1.44
CA GLY A 21 -13.61 25.10 0.10
C GLY A 21 -14.69 25.57 -0.85
N VAL A 22 -14.34 26.48 -1.76
CA VAL A 22 -15.18 26.83 -2.89
C VAL A 22 -15.55 25.51 -3.55
N SER A 23 -16.81 25.12 -3.42
CA SER A 23 -17.37 24.01 -4.17
C SER A 23 -17.50 24.52 -5.59
N THR A 24 -16.40 24.50 -6.35
CA THR A 24 -16.51 24.62 -7.79
C THR A 24 -17.48 23.50 -8.20
N PRO A 25 -18.58 23.81 -8.90
CA PRO A 25 -19.31 22.77 -9.57
C PRO A 25 -18.35 22.24 -10.63
N THR A 26 -17.56 21.22 -10.27
CA THR A 26 -17.06 20.31 -11.28
C THR A 26 -18.31 19.85 -11.98
N SER A 27 -18.47 20.27 -13.23
CA SER A 27 -19.53 19.78 -14.08
C SER A 27 -19.35 18.27 -14.10
N ALA A 28 -20.10 17.58 -13.25
CA ALA A 28 -20.31 16.17 -13.36
C ALA A 28 -21.08 16.01 -14.67
N PHE A 29 -20.34 16.02 -15.77
CA PHE A 29 -20.78 15.38 -16.99
C PHE A 29 -21.05 13.96 -16.56
N SER A 30 -22.33 13.69 -16.28
CA SER A 30 -22.86 12.35 -16.14
C SER A 30 -22.80 11.74 -17.53
N SER A 31 -21.57 11.43 -17.97
CA SER A 31 -21.26 10.61 -19.12
C SER A 31 -21.60 9.17 -18.72
N THR A 32 -22.88 8.94 -18.44
CA THR A 32 -23.42 7.60 -18.27
C THR A 32 -23.38 6.95 -19.63
N SER A 33 -22.27 6.27 -19.91
CA SER A 33 -22.14 5.37 -21.05
C SER A 33 -23.00 4.13 -20.82
N LEU A 34 -24.33 4.31 -20.86
CA LEU A 34 -25.33 3.24 -20.76
C LEU A 34 -25.20 2.20 -21.89
N SER A 35 -24.36 2.46 -22.91
CA SER A 35 -24.17 1.62 -24.11
C SER A 35 -22.75 1.08 -24.30
N ALA A 36 -21.92 1.02 -23.25
CA ALA A 36 -20.63 0.33 -23.37
C ALA A 36 -20.85 -1.20 -23.35
N LYS A 37 -20.63 -1.89 -24.48
CA LYS A 37 -20.71 -3.37 -24.57
C LYS A 37 -19.81 -4.08 -23.54
N HIS A 38 -18.73 -3.44 -23.11
CA HIS A 38 -17.78 -3.96 -22.13
C HIS A 38 -17.42 -2.93 -21.06
N ALA A 39 -17.75 -3.25 -19.80
CA ALA A 39 -17.38 -2.42 -18.66
C ALA A 39 -15.88 -2.56 -18.34
N MET A 40 -15.21 -1.43 -18.09
CA MET A 40 -13.80 -1.42 -17.68
C MET A 40 -13.59 -2.06 -16.29
N LYS A 41 -12.41 -2.66 -16.08
CA LYS A 41 -11.98 -3.15 -14.77
C LYS A 41 -11.24 -2.03 -14.03
N LYS A 42 -11.88 -1.41 -13.04
CA LYS A 42 -11.29 -0.35 -12.20
C LYS A 42 -11.07 -0.84 -10.76
N ALA A 43 -10.23 -0.12 -10.02
CA ALA A 43 -9.92 -0.36 -8.61
C ALA A 43 -9.55 -1.84 -8.33
N ALA A 44 -10.15 -2.45 -7.31
CA ALA A 44 -9.89 -3.82 -6.90
C ALA A 44 -10.09 -4.85 -8.03
N LYS A 45 -11.04 -4.62 -8.96
CA LYS A 45 -11.28 -5.52 -10.11
C LYS A 45 -10.08 -5.53 -11.08
N GLY A 46 -9.43 -4.38 -11.26
CA GLY A 46 -8.19 -4.27 -12.01
C GLY A 46 -7.04 -5.01 -11.31
N HIS A 47 -6.83 -4.72 -10.03
CA HIS A 47 -5.76 -5.35 -9.24
C HIS A 47 -5.89 -6.89 -9.23
N ASN A 48 -7.12 -7.40 -9.06
CA ASN A 48 -7.37 -8.85 -9.08
C ASN A 48 -7.03 -9.49 -10.45
N ALA A 49 -7.40 -8.81 -11.54
CA ALA A 49 -7.20 -9.30 -12.90
C ALA A 49 -5.73 -9.31 -13.34
N TYR A 50 -4.99 -8.25 -13.03
CA TYR A 50 -3.64 -8.02 -13.56
C TYR A 50 -2.51 -8.31 -12.56
N ARG A 51 -2.81 -8.79 -11.34
CA ARG A 51 -1.75 -9.17 -10.40
C ARG A 51 -0.86 -10.26 -11.02
N PRO A 52 0.47 -10.20 -10.82
CA PRO A 52 1.37 -11.27 -11.22
C PRO A 52 1.00 -12.60 -10.55
N LYS A 53 0.93 -13.69 -11.33
CA LYS A 53 0.64 -15.04 -10.85
C LYS A 53 1.52 -16.05 -11.58
N LYS A 54 1.86 -17.14 -10.90
CA LYS A 54 2.38 -18.34 -11.54
C LYS A 54 1.22 -19.09 -12.19
N SER A 55 1.26 -19.27 -13.50
CA SER A 55 0.20 -19.97 -14.26
C SER A 55 0.58 -21.39 -14.65
N ARG A 56 1.88 -21.68 -14.79
CA ARG A 56 2.39 -22.96 -15.27
C ARG A 56 2.56 -23.94 -14.10
N PRO A 57 2.00 -25.16 -14.13
CA PRO A 57 2.14 -26.14 -13.06
C PRO A 57 3.61 -26.48 -12.74
N SER A 58 4.48 -26.53 -13.74
CA SER A 58 5.92 -26.75 -13.53
C SER A 58 6.60 -25.62 -12.75
N ASP A 59 6.14 -24.38 -12.90
CA ASP A 59 6.65 -23.23 -12.15
C ASP A 59 6.12 -23.23 -10.71
N ILE A 60 4.86 -23.62 -10.52
CA ILE A 60 4.23 -23.73 -9.19
C ILE A 60 4.87 -24.86 -8.38
N ASN A 61 5.16 -25.98 -9.02
CA ASN A 61 5.65 -27.19 -8.35
C ASN A 61 7.18 -27.29 -8.28
N ARG A 62 7.92 -26.19 -8.54
CA ARG A 62 9.38 -26.20 -8.34
C ARG A 62 9.69 -26.44 -6.87
N LYS A 63 10.59 -27.37 -6.61
CA LYS A 63 11.15 -27.62 -5.27
C LYS A 63 12.58 -27.09 -5.21
N ALA A 64 13.04 -26.75 -4.02
CA ALA A 64 14.44 -26.42 -3.80
C ALA A 64 15.32 -27.63 -4.21
N PRO A 65 16.48 -27.42 -4.83
CA PRO A 65 17.42 -28.49 -5.11
C PRO A 65 17.87 -29.17 -3.82
N SER A 66 17.99 -30.49 -3.84
CA SER A 66 18.64 -31.23 -2.76
C SER A 66 20.14 -31.26 -3.03
N TYR A 67 20.93 -30.73 -2.10
CA TYR A 67 22.39 -30.83 -2.12
C TYR A 67 22.82 -31.87 -1.08
N ASN A 68 23.78 -32.72 -1.47
CA ASN A 68 24.47 -33.58 -0.53
C ASN A 68 25.48 -32.72 0.25
N LEU A 69 25.06 -32.20 1.40
CA LEU A 69 25.95 -31.45 2.27
C LEU A 69 26.78 -32.43 3.13
N PRO A 70 28.07 -32.12 3.39
CA PRO A 70 28.86 -32.85 4.39
C PRO A 70 28.14 -32.82 5.73
N LYS A 71 28.24 -33.91 6.51
CA LYS A 71 27.67 -33.91 7.86
C LYS A 71 28.48 -32.95 8.72
N ASP A 72 27.87 -32.37 9.74
CA ASP A 72 28.58 -31.46 10.65
C ASP A 72 29.78 -32.13 11.35
N ALA A 73 29.75 -33.46 11.47
CA ALA A 73 30.87 -34.26 11.97
C ALA A 73 32.11 -34.29 11.05
N ASP A 74 31.93 -34.04 9.75
CA ASP A 74 33.02 -33.99 8.76
C ASP A 74 33.62 -32.58 8.64
N LYS A 75 32.96 -31.56 9.23
CA LYS A 75 33.44 -30.18 9.20
C LYS A 75 34.53 -30.01 10.28
N PRO A 76 35.73 -29.54 9.93
CA PRO A 76 36.76 -29.24 10.92
C PRO A 76 36.33 -28.06 11.80
N ALA A 77 36.88 -28.01 13.02
CA ALA A 77 36.65 -26.88 13.93
C ALA A 77 37.10 -25.57 13.27
N GLU A 78 36.24 -24.54 13.35
CA GLU A 78 36.52 -23.22 12.76
C GLU A 78 37.72 -22.53 13.44
N TYR A 79 37.94 -22.81 14.73
CA TYR A 79 39.11 -22.37 15.48
C TYR A 79 39.44 -23.35 16.60
N THR A 80 40.72 -23.42 16.96
CA THR A 80 41.20 -24.16 18.14
C THR A 80 41.82 -23.17 19.11
N ILE A 81 41.37 -23.15 20.36
CA ILE A 81 41.98 -22.33 21.41
C ILE A 81 43.15 -23.13 21.99
N GLY A 82 44.38 -22.73 21.65
CA GLY A 82 45.59 -23.32 22.21
C GLY A 82 45.79 -22.88 23.66
N GLY A 83 45.65 -23.80 24.62
CA GLY A 83 45.99 -23.58 26.02
C GLY A 83 47.51 -23.69 26.23
N LYS A 84 48.08 -22.71 26.95
CA LYS A 84 49.41 -22.82 27.56
C LYS A 84 49.35 -23.65 28.83
#